data_AF-A0A7Z0TSY2-F1
#
_entry.id   AF-A0A7Z0TSY2-F1
#
_cell.length_a   1.000
_cell.length_b   1.000
_cell.length_c   1.000
_cell.angle_alpha   90.00
_cell.angle_beta   90.00
_cell.angle_gamma   90.00
#
_symmetry.space_group_name_H-M   'P 1'
#
loop_
_entity.id
_entity.type
_entity.pdbx_description
1 polymer ?
#
loop_
_entity_poly.entity_id
_entity_poly.type
_entity_poly.pdbx_seq_one_letter_code
_entity_poly.pdbx_strand_id
1 'polypeptide(L)'
;MRLAVAHGKNVKAGRTRQKIKNKGVYQSLIDWSRSKGESDGFKACVAAGRPERTGEYIVVQYAHRLPEDVVDAARERLTLHDIALPSP
;
A
#
# COMPACT_ATOMS: atom_id res chain seq x y z
N MET A 1 13.14 9.22 -23.96
CA MET A 1 12.88 7.91 -23.33
C MET A 1 11.42 7.88 -22.88
N ARG A 2 10.54 7.21 -23.65
CA ARG A 2 9.07 7.22 -23.48
C ARG A 2 8.64 6.01 -22.67
N LEU A 3 7.93 6.23 -21.57
CA LEU A 3 7.31 5.16 -20.78
C LEU A 3 6.18 4.52 -21.60
N ALA A 4 6.28 3.20 -21.74
CA ALA A 4 5.43 2.39 -22.59
C ALA A 4 3.95 2.44 -22.16
N VAL A 5 3.09 2.45 -23.18
CA VAL A 5 1.64 2.56 -23.12
C VAL A 5 1.04 1.25 -22.59
N ALA A 6 0.76 1.20 -21.29
CA ALA A 6 -0.13 0.20 -20.71
C ALA A 6 -1.54 0.81 -20.61
N HIS A 7 -2.37 0.56 -21.63
CA HIS A 7 -3.83 0.74 -21.65
C HIS A 7 -4.42 1.91 -20.82
N GLY A 8 -4.42 3.12 -21.39
CA GLY A 8 -5.52 4.09 -21.43
C GLY A 8 -6.56 4.25 -20.30
N LYS A 9 -6.31 3.90 -19.04
CA LYS A 9 -7.30 4.05 -17.96
C LYS A 9 -6.70 4.51 -16.65
N ASN A 10 -7.01 5.75 -16.31
CA ASN A 10 -6.90 6.40 -14.98
C ASN A 10 -7.68 5.66 -13.84
N VAL A 11 -8.06 4.40 -14.03
CA VAL A 11 -9.04 3.66 -13.21
C VAL A 11 -8.43 3.09 -11.93
N LYS A 12 -7.17 2.64 -11.94
CA LYS A 12 -6.53 2.03 -10.75
C LYS A 12 -6.30 3.05 -9.64
N ALA A 13 -5.71 4.19 -9.97
CA ALA A 13 -5.62 5.31 -9.03
C ALA A 13 -7.01 5.85 -8.66
N GLY A 14 -8.00 5.71 -9.55
CA GLY A 14 -9.41 6.00 -9.28
C GLY A 14 -9.98 5.21 -8.09
N ARG A 15 -9.73 3.90 -8.00
CA ARG A 15 -10.22 3.08 -6.87
C ARG A 15 -9.56 3.47 -5.54
N THR A 16 -8.26 3.75 -5.53
CA THR A 16 -7.55 4.25 -4.35
C THR A 16 -8.11 5.60 -3.91
N ARG A 17 -8.24 6.56 -4.84
CA ARG A 17 -8.84 7.89 -4.57
C ARG A 17 -10.27 7.77 -4.08
N GLN A 18 -11.08 6.90 -4.69
CA GLN A 18 -12.45 6.68 -4.29
C GLN A 18 -12.54 6.09 -2.87
N LYS A 19 -11.69 5.11 -2.54
CA LYS A 19 -11.66 4.53 -1.19
C LYS A 19 -11.26 5.57 -0.15
N ILE A 20 -10.22 6.35 -0.41
CA ILE A 20 -9.79 7.43 0.47
C ILE A 20 -10.89 8.49 0.61
N LYS A 21 -11.57 8.87 -0.48
CA LYS A 21 -12.71 9.80 -0.42
C LYS A 21 -13.84 9.27 0.46
N ASN A 22 -14.13 7.97 0.39
CA ASN A 22 -15.26 7.36 1.10
C ASN A 22 -14.96 7.05 2.58
N LYS A 23 -13.72 6.64 2.89
CA LYS A 23 -13.36 6.10 4.22
C LYS A 23 -12.32 6.94 4.95
N GLY A 24 -11.69 7.89 4.28
CA GLY A 24 -10.52 8.60 4.78
C GLY A 24 -9.22 7.80 4.61
N VAL A 25 -8.10 8.50 4.77
CA VAL A 25 -6.75 7.93 4.60
C VAL A 25 -6.48 6.87 5.65
N TYR A 26 -6.76 7.17 6.92
CA TYR A 26 -6.43 6.32 8.05
C TYR A 26 -7.15 4.96 7.97
N GLN A 27 -8.47 4.96 7.79
CA GLN A 27 -9.23 3.73 7.63
C GLN A 27 -8.83 2.96 6.37
N SER A 28 -8.43 3.65 5.30
CA SER A 28 -7.94 2.98 4.08
C SER A 28 -6.66 2.19 4.33
N LEU A 29 -5.71 2.75 5.09
CA LEU A 29 -4.47 2.09 5.48
C LEU A 29 -4.73 0.85 6.36
N ILE A 30 -5.63 0.98 7.34
CA ILE A 30 -6.08 -0.13 8.19
C ILE A 30 -6.69 -1.24 7.34
N ASP A 31 -7.65 -0.90 6.49
CA ASP A 31 -8.34 -1.87 5.65
C ASP A 31 -7.39 -2.61 4.71
N TRP A 32 -6.40 -1.90 4.13
CA TRP A 32 -5.43 -2.53 3.24
C TRP A 32 -4.54 -3.49 4.01
N SER A 33 -4.00 -3.09 5.16
CA SER A 33 -3.10 -3.92 5.95
C SER A 33 -3.82 -5.18 6.48
N ARG A 34 -5.06 -5.04 6.97
CA ARG A 34 -5.86 -6.17 7.48
C ARG A 34 -6.47 -7.07 6.40
N SER A 35 -6.44 -6.67 5.13
CA SER A 35 -6.98 -7.48 4.04
C SER A 35 -6.23 -8.79 3.92
N LYS A 36 -6.94 -9.92 3.79
CA LYS A 36 -6.33 -11.23 3.52
C LYS A 36 -5.54 -11.26 2.21
N GLY A 37 -5.99 -10.48 1.23
CA GLY A 37 -5.36 -10.37 -0.07
C GLY A 37 -4.64 -9.03 -0.26
N GLU A 38 -3.53 -9.07 -0.98
CA GLU A 38 -2.83 -7.88 -1.45
C GLU A 38 -3.73 -7.06 -2.39
N SER A 39 -3.73 -5.75 -2.19
CA SER A 39 -4.42 -4.84 -3.09
C SER A 39 -3.71 -4.78 -4.46
N ASP A 40 -4.46 -4.49 -5.52
CA ASP A 40 -3.88 -4.21 -6.84
C ASP A 40 -2.84 -3.07 -6.79
N GLY A 41 -3.04 -2.11 -5.89
CA GLY A 41 -2.12 -0.99 -5.67
C GLY A 41 -0.79 -1.44 -5.08
N PHE A 42 -0.83 -2.35 -4.10
CA PHE A 42 0.36 -2.97 -3.52
C PHE A 42 1.17 -3.69 -4.60
N LYS A 43 0.53 -4.64 -5.31
CA LYS A 43 1.16 -5.41 -6.39
C LYS A 43 1.76 -4.53 -7.46
N ALA A 44 1.05 -3.47 -7.87
CA ALA A 44 1.54 -2.53 -8.87
C ALA A 44 2.76 -1.73 -8.39
N CYS A 45 2.82 -1.34 -7.12
CA CYS A 45 3.98 -0.63 -6.57
C CYS A 45 5.19 -1.55 -6.46
N VAL A 46 5.01 -2.77 -5.94
CA VAL A 46 6.07 -3.77 -5.84
C VAL A 46 6.62 -4.15 -7.22
N ALA A 47 5.74 -4.47 -8.18
CA ALA A 47 6.15 -4.81 -9.54
C ALA A 47 6.86 -3.65 -10.27
N ALA A 48 6.60 -2.39 -9.88
CA ALA A 48 7.26 -1.22 -10.43
C ALA A 48 8.59 -0.87 -9.71
N GLY A 49 9.02 -1.68 -8.73
CA GLY A 49 10.21 -1.41 -7.92
C GLY A 49 10.04 -0.20 -7.00
N ARG A 50 8.81 0.08 -6.55
CA ARG A 50 8.45 1.23 -5.71
C ARG A 50 7.71 0.83 -4.43
N PRO A 51 8.26 -0.08 -3.61
CA PRO A 51 7.59 -0.55 -2.39
C PRO A 51 7.34 0.58 -1.37
N GLU A 52 8.14 1.65 -1.39
CA GLU A 52 8.01 2.82 -0.53
C GLU A 52 6.69 3.60 -0.73
N ARG A 53 5.97 3.32 -1.82
CA ARG A 53 4.67 3.93 -2.15
C ARG A 53 3.47 3.09 -1.72
N THR A 54 3.70 1.92 -1.14
CA THR A 54 2.64 1.04 -0.65
C THR A 54 2.01 1.60 0.63
N GLY A 55 0.75 1.22 0.89
CA GLY A 55 0.10 1.62 2.14
C GLY A 55 0.76 0.97 3.36
N GLU A 56 1.27 -0.24 3.18
CA GLU A 56 1.95 -1.07 4.17
C GLU A 56 3.28 -0.44 4.58
N TYR A 57 4.06 0.05 3.62
CA TYR A 57 5.28 0.80 3.93
C TYR A 57 4.97 2.07 4.74
N ILE A 58 3.91 2.80 4.36
CA ILE A 58 3.46 3.98 5.10
C ILE A 58 3.01 3.59 6.51
N VAL A 59 2.31 2.46 6.68
CA VAL A 59 1.86 1.96 7.99
C VAL A 59 3.05 1.69 8.91
N VAL A 60 4.08 0.99 8.43
CA VAL A 60 5.27 0.69 9.23
C VAL A 60 6.07 1.97 9.52
N GLN A 61 6.20 2.88 8.55
CA GLN A 61 6.89 4.17 8.73
C GLN A 61 6.25 5.03 9.83
N TYR A 62 4.92 4.97 9.96
CA TYR A 62 4.16 5.72 10.96
C TYR A 62 3.53 4.83 12.03
N ALA A 63 4.22 3.75 12.41
CA ALA A 63 3.70 2.74 13.33
C ALA A 63 3.11 3.32 14.63
N HIS A 64 3.73 4.36 15.20
CA HIS A 64 3.27 5.03 16.42
C HIS A 64 1.86 5.68 16.31
N ARG A 65 1.32 5.80 15.10
CA ARG A 65 -0.01 6.39 14.85
C ARG A 65 -1.08 5.35 14.60
N LEU A 66 -0.73 4.08 14.48
CA LEU A 66 -1.61 3.01 13.99
C LEU A 66 -1.77 1.91 15.04
N PRO A 67 -2.87 1.15 15.00
CA PRO A 67 -3.03 -0.01 15.86
C PRO A 67 -1.89 -1.02 15.65
N GLU A 68 -1.43 -1.66 16.72
CA GLU A 68 -0.32 -2.63 16.67
C GLU A 68 -0.60 -3.77 15.68
N ASP A 69 -1.82 -4.32 15.69
CA ASP A 69 -2.23 -5.40 14.77
C ASP A 69 -2.15 -4.99 13.29
N VAL A 70 -2.36 -3.70 12.99
CA VAL A 70 -2.26 -3.14 11.64
C VAL A 70 -0.80 -3.03 11.23
N VAL A 71 0.07 -2.61 12.15
CA VAL A 71 1.51 -2.52 11.92
C VAL A 71 2.11 -3.91 11.69
N ASP A 72 1.72 -4.90 12.50
CA ASP A 72 2.22 -6.25 12.37
C ASP A 72 1.80 -6.90 11.05
N ALA A 73 0.53 -6.75 10.66
CA ALA A 73 0.05 -7.22 9.36
C ALA A 73 0.79 -6.56 8.18
N ALA A 74 1.14 -5.27 8.29
CA ALA A 74 1.92 -4.59 7.28
C ALA A 74 3.38 -5.09 7.24
N ARG A 75 4.03 -5.28 8.40
CA ARG A 75 5.40 -5.85 8.49
C ARG A 75 5.46 -7.25 7.91
N GLU A 76 4.49 -8.10 8.23
CA GLU A 76 4.38 -9.45 7.68
C GLU A 76 4.31 -9.40 6.16
N ARG A 77 3.42 -8.56 5.60
CA ARG A 77 3.29 -8.43 4.15
C ARG A 77 4.56 -7.93 3.47
N LEU A 78 5.23 -6.93 4.03
CA LEU A 78 6.50 -6.44 3.47
C LEU A 78 7.58 -7.52 3.51
N THR A 79 7.68 -8.25 4.62
CA THR A 79 8.65 -9.33 4.80
C THR A 79 8.40 -10.48 3.84
N LEU A 80 7.14 -10.87 3.59
CA LEU A 80 6.78 -11.90 2.60
C LEU A 80 7.18 -11.56 1.16
N HIS A 81 7.44 -10.28 0.86
CA HIS A 81 7.88 -9.80 -0.45
C HIS A 81 9.36 -9.40 -0.46
N ASP A 82 10.13 -9.77 0.57
CA ASP A 82 11.54 -9.41 0.74
C ASP A 82 11.77 -7.88 0.70
N ILE A 83 10.78 -7.10 1.13
CA ILE A 83 10.86 -5.64 1.19
C ILE A 83 11.45 -5.23 2.54
N ALA A 84 12.53 -4.45 2.50
CA ALA A 84 13.14 -3.87 3.69
C ALA A 84 12.14 -2.98 4.45
N LEU A 85 12.04 -3.20 5.76
CA LEU A 85 11.17 -2.39 6.62
C LEU A 85 11.75 -0.97 6.78
N PRO A 86 10.90 0.08 6.74
CA PRO A 86 11.35 1.43 7.03
C PRO A 86 11.92 1.52 8.44
N SER A 87 13.01 2.29 8.59
CA SER A 87 13.46 2.70 9.91
C SER A 87 12.48 3.73 10.50
N PRO A 88 12.14 3.60 11.79
CA PRO A 88 11.22 4.52 12.48
C PRO A 88 11.75 5.95 12.55
#